data_AF-A0A0T9U1R0-F1
#
_entry.id   AF-A0A0T9U1R0-F1
#
_cell.length_a   1.000
_cell.length_b   1.000
_cell.length_c   1.000
_cell.angle_alpha   90.00
_cell.angle_beta   90.00
_cell.angle_gamma   90.00
#
_symmetry.space_group_name_H-M   'P 1'
#
loop_
_entity.id
_entity.type
_entity.pdbx_description
1 polymer ?
#
loop_
_entity_poly.entity_id
_entity_poly.type
_entity_poly.pdbx_seq_one_letter_code
_entity_poly.pdbx_strand_id
1 'polypeptide(L)'
;MKRYLSVALAALVLTGCITKPPVEPTTPPVTIEPVTPPVIETPPPVDTVPQPPKVQQSIDWAASVEPLVAQMVNSKDVANGSILLLDSVKNNTNGALQMAKATAALHQVLTSNKKFVLISPQQLAVAKQTLGLSEEDSLGSRSKAIGLARYVSAQYVLYSDVSGDVKSPTIEMQLMQAQTGEIIWSGHGPVQR
;
A
#
# COMPACT_ATOMS: atom_id res chain seq x y z
N MET A 1 40.02 37.00 -21.10
CA MET A 1 41.09 36.42 -20.26
C MET A 1 40.45 35.92 -18.96
N LYS A 2 40.06 34.65 -18.89
CA LYS A 2 40.80 33.49 -18.34
C LYS A 2 40.79 33.44 -16.80
N ARG A 3 39.89 32.62 -16.24
CA ARG A 3 39.91 32.10 -14.86
C ARG A 3 39.41 30.65 -14.93
N TYR A 4 40.25 29.75 -15.43
CA TYR A 4 41.07 28.79 -14.68
C TYR A 4 40.23 27.79 -13.87
N LEU A 5 40.04 26.63 -14.50
CA LEU A 5 39.83 25.32 -13.89
C LEU A 5 40.81 25.13 -12.73
N SER A 6 40.32 24.59 -11.63
CA SER A 6 41.13 23.83 -10.68
C SER A 6 40.36 22.58 -10.28
N VAL A 7 40.84 21.46 -10.80
CA VAL A 7 40.55 20.10 -10.35
C VAL A 7 41.47 19.82 -9.15
N ALA A 8 40.93 19.22 -8.07
CA ALA A 8 41.74 18.53 -7.08
C ALA A 8 40.99 17.32 -6.50
N LEU A 9 41.70 16.20 -6.53
CA LEU A 9 41.36 14.80 -6.26
C LEU A 9 41.78 14.43 -4.82
N ALA A 10 40.97 13.67 -4.08
CA ALA A 10 41.40 12.79 -2.96
C ALA A 10 40.14 12.13 -2.33
N ALA A 11 40.15 10.93 -1.73
CA ALA A 11 40.91 9.70 -1.83
C ALA A 11 40.06 8.65 -1.08
N LEU A 12 40.08 7.39 -1.55
CA LEU A 12 39.41 6.22 -0.95
C LEU A 12 39.78 5.98 0.52
N VAL A 13 38.80 5.60 1.35
CA VAL A 13 39.02 4.55 2.38
C VAL A 13 37.70 3.76 2.60
N LEU A 14 37.69 2.51 2.15
CA LEU A 14 36.72 1.48 2.55
C LEU A 14 37.20 0.84 3.86
N THR A 15 36.47 0.97 4.96
CA THR A 15 36.69 0.15 6.16
C THR A 15 35.41 -0.61 6.50
N GLY A 16 35.34 -1.86 6.06
CA GLY A 16 34.35 -2.82 6.52
C GLY A 16 34.69 -3.31 7.93
N CYS A 17 33.69 -3.36 8.81
CA CYS A 17 33.84 -3.92 10.15
C CYS A 17 33.72 -5.44 10.15
N ILE A 18 34.55 -6.00 11.02
CA ILE A 18 35.01 -7.37 11.13
C ILE A 18 33.98 -8.32 11.77
N THR A 19 34.09 -9.56 11.32
CA THR A 19 33.42 -10.80 11.72
C THR A 19 33.59 -11.12 13.23
N LYS A 20 32.51 -11.67 13.80
CA LYS A 20 32.33 -12.16 15.18
C LYS A 20 33.25 -13.34 15.54
N PRO A 21 33.91 -13.36 16.71
CA PRO A 21 34.40 -14.60 17.32
C PRO A 21 33.48 -15.04 18.45
N PRO A 22 33.31 -16.36 18.65
CA PRO A 22 33.58 -16.84 20.00
C PRO A 22 34.28 -18.21 20.06
N VAL A 23 35.39 -18.21 20.81
CA VAL A 23 35.75 -19.12 21.92
C VAL A 23 35.75 -20.63 21.64
N GLU A 24 36.96 -21.18 21.45
CA GLU A 24 37.31 -22.57 21.77
C GLU A 24 37.26 -22.81 23.29
N PRO A 25 36.90 -24.04 23.70
CA PRO A 25 37.57 -24.65 24.84
C PRO A 25 38.21 -26.01 24.50
N THR A 26 39.53 -26.02 24.64
CA THR A 26 40.43 -27.11 25.07
C THR A 26 39.79 -28.34 25.76
N THR A 27 40.12 -29.57 25.34
CA THR A 27 40.72 -30.67 26.16
C THR A 27 40.96 -31.99 25.36
N PRO A 28 41.91 -32.85 25.77
CA PRO A 28 42.56 -33.93 24.97
C PRO A 28 41.72 -35.22 24.78
N PRO A 29 42.11 -36.16 23.88
CA PRO A 29 41.24 -37.22 23.38
C PRO A 29 41.12 -38.36 24.40
N VAL A 30 39.88 -38.75 24.71
CA VAL A 30 39.59 -39.94 25.52
C VAL A 30 38.94 -41.00 24.64
N THR A 31 39.52 -42.19 24.73
CA THR A 31 39.19 -43.49 24.15
C THR A 31 37.68 -43.78 24.08
N ILE A 32 37.27 -44.34 22.95
CA ILE A 32 35.91 -44.71 22.59
C ILE A 32 35.59 -46.08 23.22
N GLU A 33 34.64 -46.15 24.14
CA GLU A 33 33.90 -47.39 24.47
C GLU A 33 32.46 -47.27 23.94
N PRO A 34 31.91 -48.32 23.28
CA PRO A 34 30.58 -48.25 22.69
C PRO A 34 29.51 -48.45 23.76
N VAL A 35 28.85 -47.37 24.18
CA VAL A 35 27.64 -47.44 24.99
C VAL A 35 26.43 -47.34 24.07
N THR A 36 25.64 -48.40 24.03
CA THR A 36 24.36 -48.51 23.31
C THR A 36 23.44 -47.33 23.67
N PRO A 37 22.90 -46.56 22.71
CA PRO A 37 21.99 -45.47 23.02
C PRO A 37 20.68 -46.01 23.64
N PRO A 38 20.11 -45.35 24.67
CA PRO A 38 18.74 -45.64 25.07
C PRO A 38 17.79 -45.25 23.95
N VAL A 39 16.77 -46.07 23.72
CA VAL A 39 15.67 -45.82 22.78
C VAL A 39 15.00 -44.50 23.15
N ILE A 40 15.00 -43.53 22.23
CA ILE A 40 14.22 -42.29 22.36
C ILE A 40 12.76 -42.69 22.17
N GLU A 41 11.98 -42.68 23.26
CA GLU A 41 10.52 -42.71 23.15
C GLU A 41 10.07 -41.45 22.41
N THR A 42 9.46 -41.64 21.25
CA THR A 42 8.87 -40.55 20.48
C THR A 42 7.69 -40.01 21.29
N PRO A 43 7.61 -38.70 21.58
CA PRO A 43 6.42 -38.16 22.24
C PRO A 43 5.19 -38.46 21.37
N PRO A 44 4.03 -38.79 21.97
CA PRO A 44 2.84 -39.12 21.21
C PRO A 44 2.47 -37.94 20.28
N PRO A 45 1.89 -38.22 19.11
CA PRO A 45 1.46 -37.17 18.19
C PRO A 45 0.51 -36.24 18.93
N VAL A 46 0.84 -34.95 18.95
CA VAL A 46 -0.03 -33.92 19.50
C VAL A 46 -1.29 -33.92 18.63
N ASP A 47 -2.44 -34.25 19.21
CA ASP A 47 -3.74 -34.14 18.55
C ASP A 47 -3.89 -32.70 18.03
N THR A 48 -3.74 -32.50 16.72
CA THR A 48 -4.06 -31.23 16.08
C THR A 48 -5.56 -31.07 16.13
N VAL A 49 -6.04 -30.32 17.13
CA VAL A 49 -7.44 -29.89 17.19
C VAL A 49 -7.77 -29.20 15.86
N PRO A 50 -8.81 -29.65 15.12
CA PRO A 50 -9.21 -28.99 13.89
C PRO A 50 -9.56 -27.54 14.19
N GLN A 51 -8.80 -26.60 13.62
CA GLN A 51 -9.12 -25.19 13.77
C GLN A 51 -10.49 -24.93 13.12
N PRO A 52 -11.44 -24.30 13.83
CA PRO A 52 -12.77 -24.02 13.27
C PRO A 52 -12.65 -23.23 11.96
N PRO A 53 -13.48 -23.52 10.94
CA PRO A 53 -13.51 -22.73 9.72
C PRO A 53 -13.82 -21.27 10.06
N LYS A 54 -12.83 -20.39 9.93
CA LYS A 54 -13.07 -18.93 9.95
C LYS A 54 -13.72 -18.57 8.62
N VAL A 55 -15.04 -18.70 8.54
CA VAL A 55 -15.82 -18.13 7.44
C VAL A 55 -15.87 -16.62 7.66
N GLN A 56 -14.76 -15.94 7.41
CA GLN A 56 -14.79 -14.49 7.21
C GLN A 56 -15.48 -14.29 5.87
N GLN A 57 -16.73 -13.83 5.89
CA GLN A 57 -17.43 -13.39 4.68
C GLN A 57 -16.49 -12.43 3.94
N SER A 58 -16.07 -12.83 2.73
CA SER A 58 -15.05 -12.12 1.98
C SER A 58 -15.65 -10.87 1.37
N ILE A 59 -15.12 -9.70 1.70
CA ILE A 59 -15.60 -8.45 1.12
C ILE A 59 -15.39 -8.44 -0.39
N ASP A 60 -16.46 -8.19 -1.15
CA ASP A 60 -16.42 -7.92 -2.58
C ASP A 60 -16.25 -6.41 -2.81
N TRP A 61 -14.98 -5.99 -2.85
CA TRP A 61 -14.64 -4.59 -3.08
C TRP A 61 -15.03 -4.10 -4.47
N ALA A 62 -15.00 -4.97 -5.49
CA ALA A 62 -15.33 -4.57 -6.85
C ALA A 62 -16.83 -4.26 -6.96
N ALA A 63 -17.69 -5.16 -6.48
CA ALA A 63 -19.14 -4.94 -6.45
C ALA A 63 -19.54 -3.73 -5.59
N SER A 64 -18.73 -3.39 -4.57
CA SER A 64 -18.96 -2.21 -3.73
C SER A 64 -18.69 -0.89 -4.45
N VAL A 65 -17.62 -0.82 -5.26
CA VAL A 65 -17.17 0.45 -5.88
C VAL A 65 -17.70 0.66 -7.29
N GLU A 66 -18.00 -0.41 -8.03
CA GLU A 66 -18.45 -0.34 -9.42
C GLU A 66 -19.69 0.55 -9.64
N PRO A 67 -20.76 0.46 -8.82
CA PRO A 67 -21.92 1.34 -8.98
C PRO A 67 -21.57 2.82 -8.78
N LEU A 68 -20.66 3.11 -7.85
CA LEU A 68 -20.25 4.47 -7.54
C LEU A 68 -19.35 5.04 -8.63
N VAL A 69 -18.40 4.25 -9.15
CA VAL A 69 -17.59 4.64 -10.30
C VAL A 69 -18.48 4.89 -11.52
N ALA A 70 -19.48 4.04 -11.75
CA ALA A 70 -20.44 4.22 -12.84
C ALA A 70 -21.23 5.53 -12.70
N GLN A 71 -21.67 5.90 -11.49
CA GLN A 71 -22.32 7.19 -11.25
C GLN A 71 -21.37 8.37 -11.51
N MET A 72 -20.13 8.27 -11.02
CA MET A 72 -19.10 9.31 -11.17
C MET A 72 -18.81 9.61 -12.64
N VAL A 73 -18.50 8.59 -13.44
CA VAL A 73 -18.10 8.77 -14.85
C VAL A 73 -19.24 9.18 -15.78
N ASN A 74 -20.49 9.06 -15.33
CA ASN A 74 -21.68 9.51 -16.05
C ASN A 74 -22.17 10.89 -15.58
N SER A 75 -21.50 11.52 -14.61
CA SER A 75 -21.81 12.89 -14.21
C SER A 75 -21.37 13.90 -15.28
N LYS A 76 -22.06 15.04 -15.36
CA LYS A 76 -21.88 16.04 -16.43
C LYS A 76 -20.54 16.78 -16.35
N ASP A 77 -19.98 16.88 -15.14
CA ASP A 77 -18.81 17.71 -14.84
C ASP A 77 -17.47 16.93 -14.98
N VAL A 78 -17.54 15.66 -15.38
CA VAL A 78 -16.38 14.78 -15.57
C VAL A 78 -16.00 14.68 -17.05
N ALA A 79 -14.84 15.22 -17.39
CA ALA A 79 -14.31 15.20 -18.75
C ALA A 79 -13.61 13.86 -19.08
N ASN A 80 -13.97 13.25 -20.22
CA ASN A 80 -13.33 12.03 -20.72
C ASN A 80 -11.83 12.24 -21.02
N GLY A 81 -11.04 11.19 -20.86
CA GLY A 81 -9.59 11.19 -21.16
C GLY A 81 -8.76 11.99 -20.15
N SER A 82 -9.37 12.45 -19.06
CA SER A 82 -8.69 13.20 -18.02
C SER A 82 -7.79 12.29 -17.21
N ILE A 83 -6.66 12.83 -16.76
CA ILE A 83 -5.72 12.18 -15.87
C ILE A 83 -6.29 12.20 -14.45
N LEU A 84 -6.48 11.01 -13.88
CA LEU A 84 -7.00 10.81 -12.54
C LEU A 84 -5.89 10.34 -11.61
N LEU A 85 -5.73 11.07 -10.50
CA LEU A 85 -4.97 10.62 -9.36
C LEU A 85 -5.91 9.89 -8.40
N LEU A 86 -5.61 8.63 -8.09
CA LEU A 86 -6.32 7.84 -7.10
C LEU A 86 -5.59 7.91 -5.74
N ASP A 87 -6.26 8.39 -4.70
CA ASP A 87 -5.76 8.26 -3.32
C ASP A 87 -6.01 6.83 -2.79
N SER A 88 -5.27 6.44 -1.75
CA SER A 88 -5.52 5.18 -1.04
C SER A 88 -6.87 5.22 -0.33
N VAL A 89 -7.62 4.11 -0.38
CA VAL A 89 -8.87 3.96 0.39
C VAL A 89 -8.55 3.98 1.89
N LYS A 90 -9.25 4.81 2.64
CA LYS A 90 -9.07 4.95 4.09
C LYS A 90 -10.00 4.04 4.87
N ASN A 91 -9.54 3.58 6.03
CA ASN A 91 -10.36 2.83 6.99
C ASN A 91 -10.65 3.68 8.23
N ASN A 92 -11.88 4.17 8.32
CA ASN A 92 -12.46 4.85 9.48
C ASN A 92 -13.56 4.00 10.14
N THR A 93 -13.52 2.67 9.97
CA THR A 93 -14.44 1.76 10.66
C THR A 93 -13.99 1.49 12.10
N ASN A 94 -14.86 0.87 12.90
CA ASN A 94 -14.52 0.39 14.25
C ASN A 94 -13.66 -0.90 14.27
N GLY A 95 -13.05 -1.29 13.15
CA GLY A 95 -12.22 -2.49 13.06
C GLY A 95 -11.20 -2.47 11.91
N ALA A 96 -10.47 -3.57 11.75
CA ALA A 96 -9.43 -3.68 10.72
C ALA A 96 -10.00 -4.23 9.40
N LEU A 97 -9.73 -3.54 8.30
CA LEU A 97 -10.09 -3.95 6.94
C LEU A 97 -8.87 -3.87 6.02
N GLN A 98 -8.82 -4.72 4.99
CA GLN A 98 -7.72 -4.78 4.04
C GLN A 98 -7.86 -3.69 2.96
N MET A 99 -7.55 -2.43 3.30
CA MET A 99 -7.73 -1.28 2.39
C MET A 99 -6.88 -1.33 1.12
N ALA A 100 -5.74 -2.02 1.15
CA ALA A 100 -4.96 -2.27 -0.06
C ALA A 100 -5.78 -3.04 -1.12
N LYS A 101 -6.63 -3.99 -0.70
CA LYS A 101 -7.54 -4.71 -1.61
C LYS A 101 -8.65 -3.81 -2.14
N ALA A 102 -9.19 -2.94 -1.30
CA ALA A 102 -10.18 -1.93 -1.72
C ALA A 102 -9.59 -0.97 -2.77
N THR A 103 -8.39 -0.46 -2.51
CA THR A 103 -7.66 0.44 -3.41
C THR A 103 -7.33 -0.24 -4.75
N ALA A 104 -6.88 -1.50 -4.71
CA ALA A 104 -6.60 -2.28 -5.92
C ALA A 104 -7.88 -2.54 -6.74
N ALA A 105 -8.99 -2.89 -6.09
CA ALA A 105 -10.28 -3.06 -6.76
C ALA A 105 -10.76 -1.77 -7.42
N LEU A 106 -10.66 -0.64 -6.72
CA LEU A 106 -11.01 0.68 -7.25
C LEU A 106 -10.14 1.04 -8.47
N HIS A 107 -8.83 0.82 -8.39
CA HIS A 107 -7.92 1.02 -9.53
C HIS A 107 -8.32 0.15 -10.73
N GLN A 108 -8.67 -1.12 -10.50
CA GLN A 108 -9.09 -2.04 -11.55
C GLN A 108 -10.40 -1.61 -12.23
N VAL A 109 -11.40 -1.23 -11.45
CA VAL A 109 -12.70 -0.75 -11.96
C VAL A 109 -12.53 0.54 -12.78
N LEU A 110 -11.75 1.50 -12.28
CA LEU A 110 -11.47 2.75 -12.98
C LEU A 110 -10.72 2.52 -14.30
N THR A 111 -9.71 1.64 -14.29
CA THR A 111 -8.95 1.29 -15.49
C THR A 111 -9.84 0.63 -16.55
N SER A 112 -10.76 -0.24 -16.13
CA SER A 112 -11.66 -0.96 -17.03
C SER A 112 -12.67 -0.05 -17.73
N ASN A 113 -13.03 1.07 -17.10
CA ASN A 113 -14.02 2.02 -17.61
C ASN A 113 -13.50 2.92 -18.75
N LYS A 114 -12.18 3.08 -18.90
CA LYS A 114 -11.50 3.84 -19.98
C LYS A 114 -11.88 5.33 -20.08
N LYS A 115 -12.59 5.89 -19.09
CA LYS A 115 -12.94 7.32 -19.02
C LYS A 115 -11.81 8.19 -18.48
N PHE A 116 -10.89 7.60 -17.72
CA PHE A 116 -9.72 8.27 -17.16
C PHE A 116 -8.42 7.62 -17.61
N VAL A 117 -7.36 8.42 -17.62
CA VAL A 117 -5.97 7.93 -17.66
C VAL A 117 -5.47 7.91 -16.22
N LEU A 118 -5.22 6.73 -15.66
CA LEU A 118 -4.77 6.61 -14.28
C LEU A 118 -3.26 6.80 -14.19
N ILE A 119 -2.82 7.52 -13.16
CA ILE A 119 -1.42 7.52 -12.74
C ILE A 119 -1.11 6.15 -12.14
N SER A 120 -0.04 5.50 -12.60
CA SER A 120 0.32 4.18 -12.08
C SER A 120 0.78 4.28 -10.61
N PRO A 121 0.61 3.22 -9.81
CA PRO A 121 1.11 3.20 -8.43
C PRO A 121 2.61 3.53 -8.32
N GLN A 122 3.42 3.10 -9.29
CA GLN A 122 4.85 3.37 -9.32
C GLN A 122 5.15 4.84 -9.60
N GLN A 123 4.44 5.47 -10.56
CA GLN A 123 4.59 6.90 -10.82
C GLN A 123 4.14 7.74 -9.63
N LEU A 124 3.06 7.33 -8.96
CA LEU A 124 2.56 7.98 -7.77
C LEU A 124 3.58 7.91 -6.61
N ALA A 125 4.20 6.75 -6.39
CA ALA A 125 5.23 6.57 -5.35
C ALA A 125 6.44 7.50 -5.59
N VAL A 126 6.96 7.55 -6.82
CA VAL A 126 8.06 8.46 -7.20
C VAL A 126 7.68 9.92 -7.01
N ALA A 127 6.45 10.29 -7.38
CA ALA A 127 5.95 11.65 -7.21
C ALA A 127 5.81 12.04 -5.73
N LYS A 128 5.28 11.15 -4.89
CA LYS A 128 5.20 11.34 -3.43
C LYS A 128 6.60 11.54 -2.84
N GLN A 129 7.54 10.67 -3.16
CA GLN A 129 8.93 10.76 -2.69
C GLN A 129 9.59 12.09 -3.09
N THR A 130 9.35 12.55 -4.32
CA THR A 130 9.89 13.83 -4.82
C THR A 130 9.34 15.03 -4.06
N LEU A 131 8.08 14.96 -3.62
CA LEU A 131 7.43 15.99 -2.81
C LEU A 131 7.68 15.83 -1.30
N GLY A 132 8.52 14.87 -0.89
CA GLY A 132 8.78 14.60 0.53
C GLY A 132 7.58 14.03 1.27
N LEU A 133 6.63 13.41 0.56
CA LEU A 133 5.47 12.73 1.12
C LEU A 133 5.81 11.24 1.31
N SER A 134 5.38 10.66 2.43
CA SER A 134 5.51 9.21 2.63
C SER A 134 4.64 8.44 1.64
N GLU A 135 5.08 7.26 1.21
CA GLU A 135 4.29 6.41 0.30
C GLU A 135 2.93 6.04 0.90
N GLU A 136 2.93 5.76 2.21
CA GLU A 136 1.76 5.44 3.03
C GLU A 136 0.94 6.66 3.44
N ASP A 137 1.45 7.89 3.21
CA ASP A 137 0.69 9.09 3.52
C ASP A 137 -0.52 9.15 2.60
N SER A 138 -1.70 9.22 3.21
CA SER A 138 -2.91 9.53 2.48
C SER A 138 -2.88 10.98 2.03
N LEU A 139 -3.55 11.31 0.93
CA LEU A 139 -3.69 12.69 0.49
C LEU A 139 -4.73 13.47 1.31
N GLY A 140 -4.79 13.20 2.61
CA GLY A 140 -5.82 13.66 3.53
C GLY A 140 -5.94 15.18 3.67
N SER A 141 -4.90 15.94 3.31
CA SER A 141 -5.05 17.39 3.12
C SER A 141 -5.24 17.73 1.64
N ARG A 142 -6.25 18.55 1.36
CA ARG A 142 -6.53 19.03 -0.01
C ARG A 142 -5.31 19.71 -0.63
N SER A 143 -4.54 20.45 0.17
CA SER A 143 -3.32 21.15 -0.28
C SER A 143 -2.23 20.18 -0.78
N LYS A 144 -1.99 19.07 -0.07
CA LYS A 144 -1.03 18.03 -0.51
C LYS A 144 -1.51 17.36 -1.79
N ALA A 145 -2.79 17.03 -1.84
CA ALA A 145 -3.39 16.40 -3.02
C ALA A 145 -3.32 17.29 -4.26
N ILE A 146 -3.63 18.58 -4.13
CA ILE A 146 -3.52 19.55 -5.22
C ILE A 146 -2.06 19.70 -5.66
N GLY A 147 -1.12 19.78 -4.72
CA GLY A 147 0.31 19.85 -5.03
C GLY A 147 0.80 18.62 -5.82
N LEU A 148 0.42 17.43 -5.38
CA LEU A 148 0.77 16.18 -6.05
C LEU A 148 0.08 16.05 -7.42
N ALA A 149 -1.21 16.38 -7.51
CA ALA A 149 -1.96 16.38 -8.76
C ALA A 149 -1.33 17.32 -9.79
N ARG A 150 -0.91 18.52 -9.37
CA ARG A 150 -0.17 19.45 -10.24
C ARG A 150 1.16 18.87 -10.70
N TYR A 151 1.91 18.21 -9.82
CA TYR A 151 3.19 17.60 -10.15
C TYR A 151 3.04 16.49 -11.21
N VAL A 152 2.01 15.63 -11.10
CA VAL A 152 1.73 14.56 -12.06
C VAL A 152 0.78 14.96 -13.19
N SER A 153 0.44 16.25 -13.29
CA SER A 153 -0.53 16.77 -14.28
C SER A 153 -1.89 16.07 -14.26
N ALA A 154 -2.38 15.66 -13.08
CA ALA A 154 -3.73 15.13 -12.92
C ALA A 154 -4.78 16.26 -12.91
N GLN A 155 -5.88 16.07 -13.62
CA GLN A 155 -7.02 17.00 -13.62
C GLN A 155 -7.95 16.75 -12.44
N TYR A 156 -7.99 15.50 -11.96
CA TYR A 156 -8.87 15.09 -10.89
C TYR A 156 -8.12 14.28 -9.82
N VAL A 157 -8.61 14.36 -8.59
CA VAL A 157 -8.20 13.50 -7.48
C VAL A 157 -9.43 12.78 -6.94
N LEU A 158 -9.38 11.45 -6.85
CA LEU A 158 -10.44 10.65 -6.23
C LEU A 158 -10.04 10.26 -4.81
N TYR A 159 -10.87 10.66 -3.86
CA TYR A 159 -10.79 10.25 -2.46
C TYR A 159 -11.78 9.14 -2.17
N SER A 160 -11.43 8.25 -1.24
CA SER A 160 -12.31 7.19 -0.78
C SER A 160 -12.10 6.88 0.68
N ASP A 161 -13.20 6.68 1.39
CA ASP A 161 -13.23 6.44 2.82
C ASP A 161 -14.24 5.33 3.15
N VAL A 162 -13.84 4.37 3.99
CA VAL A 162 -14.73 3.32 4.48
C VAL A 162 -14.97 3.55 5.96
N SER A 163 -16.22 3.78 6.35
CA SER A 163 -16.59 4.19 7.70
C SER A 163 -17.72 3.32 8.29
N GLY A 164 -17.97 3.48 9.59
CA GLY A 164 -19.05 2.77 10.30
C GLY A 164 -18.62 1.45 10.95
N ASP A 165 -19.56 0.51 11.07
CA ASP A 165 -19.30 -0.79 11.69
C ASP A 165 -18.53 -1.70 10.72
N VAL A 166 -17.44 -2.32 11.18
CA VAL A 166 -16.60 -3.23 10.38
C VAL A 166 -17.37 -4.43 9.83
N LYS A 167 -18.51 -4.79 10.44
CA LYS A 167 -19.46 -5.84 10.01
C LYS A 167 -20.56 -5.32 9.09
N SER A 168 -20.68 -4.02 8.84
CA SER A 168 -21.57 -3.47 7.81
C SER A 168 -21.10 -2.07 7.41
N PRO A 169 -19.91 -1.94 6.78
CA PRO A 169 -19.34 -0.64 6.55
C PRO A 169 -19.95 0.03 5.30
N THR A 170 -19.82 1.34 5.24
CA THR A 170 -20.19 2.17 4.09
C THR A 170 -18.93 2.72 3.47
N ILE A 171 -18.85 2.71 2.14
CA ILE A 171 -17.80 3.40 1.39
C ILE A 171 -18.34 4.72 0.84
N GLU A 172 -17.58 5.78 1.02
CA GLU A 172 -17.82 7.12 0.49
C GLU A 172 -16.70 7.47 -0.50
N MET A 173 -17.06 8.17 -1.58
CA MET A 173 -16.11 8.66 -2.57
C MET A 173 -16.38 10.11 -2.93
N GLN A 174 -15.31 10.85 -3.21
CA GLN A 174 -15.37 12.25 -3.60
C GLN A 174 -14.37 12.52 -4.71
N LEU A 175 -14.84 13.08 -5.81
CA LEU A 175 -14.01 13.51 -6.93
C LEU A 175 -13.76 15.01 -6.83
N MET A 176 -12.49 15.37 -6.65
CA MET A 176 -12.04 16.75 -6.61
C MET A 176 -11.44 17.18 -7.94
N GLN A 177 -11.82 18.34 -8.46
CA GLN A 177 -11.12 19.00 -9.55
C GLN A 177 -9.82 19.64 -9.02
N ALA A 178 -8.67 19.20 -9.52
CA ALA A 178 -7.36 19.59 -8.98
C ALA A 178 -7.04 21.08 -9.19
N GLN A 179 -7.58 21.70 -10.24
CA GLN A 179 -7.33 23.11 -10.55
C GLN A 179 -7.96 24.07 -9.53
N THR A 180 -9.19 23.78 -9.10
CA THR A 180 -9.99 24.64 -8.21
C THR A 180 -10.01 24.15 -6.77
N GLY A 181 -9.76 22.85 -6.55
CA GLY A 181 -9.93 22.20 -5.25
C GLY A 181 -11.41 21.92 -4.90
N GLU A 182 -12.32 22.08 -5.86
CA GLU A 182 -13.75 21.85 -5.69
C GLU A 182 -14.09 20.36 -5.79
N ILE A 183 -15.04 19.89 -4.97
CA ILE A 183 -15.62 18.56 -5.11
C ILE A 183 -16.74 18.64 -6.14
N ILE A 184 -16.53 18.03 -7.31
CA ILE A 184 -17.49 18.07 -8.43
C ILE A 184 -18.41 16.85 -8.47
N TRP A 185 -18.08 15.81 -7.71
CA TRP A 185 -18.93 14.64 -7.54
C TRP A 185 -18.67 13.99 -6.19
N SER A 186 -19.72 13.46 -5.58
CA SER A 186 -19.64 12.60 -4.40
C SER A 186 -20.66 11.48 -4.49
N GLY A 187 -20.36 10.37 -3.84
CA GLY A 187 -21.24 9.21 -3.78
C GLY A 187 -20.90 8.32 -2.59
N HIS A 188 -21.86 7.51 -2.15
CA HIS A 188 -21.65 6.55 -1.07
C HIS A 188 -22.49 5.30 -1.29
N GLY A 189 -22.08 4.18 -0.70
CA GLY A 189 -22.80 2.93 -0.80
C GLY A 189 -22.33 1.89 0.21
N PRO A 190 -23.14 0.84 0.44
CA PRO A 190 -22.77 -0.25 1.33
C PRO A 190 -21.64 -1.09 0.74
N VAL A 191 -20.73 -1.54 1.59
CA VAL A 191 -19.70 -2.52 1.22
C VAL A 191 -20.30 -3.92 1.16
N GLN A 192 -20.15 -4.59 0.03
CA GLN A 192 -20.67 -5.92 -0.28
C GLN A 192 -19.77 -7.04 0.29
N ARG A 193 -20.36 -8.18 0.64
CA ARG A 193 -19.68 -9.35 1.24
C ARG A 193 -20.17 -10.67 0.66
#